data_AF-M0DBP7-F1
#
_entry.id   AF-M0DBP7-F1
#
_cell.length_a   1.000
_cell.length_b   1.000
_cell.length_c   1.000
_cell.angle_alpha   90.00
_cell.angle_beta   90.00
_cell.angle_gamma   90.00
#
_symmetry.space_group_name_H-M   'P 1'
#
loop_
_entity.id
_entity.type
_entity.pdbx_description
1 polymer ?
#
loop_
_entity_poly.entity_id
_entity_poly.type
_entity_poly.pdbx_seq_one_letter_code
_entity_poly.pdbx_strand_id
1 'polypeptide(L)'
;MSTGAIVSDPQAVRQLCENYRFGTLNWEVTEEGELTIWVHDDFEVYEARENGLPDYEGGIVTHEFLRELADHLGADEELDIQTAGFTKCRFPVLAKRYVVRDGEVLHTDLSSLEPIDE
;
A
#
# COMPACT_ATOMS: atom_id res chain seq x y z
N MET A 1 -6.93 4.74 3.05
CA MET A 1 -6.85 3.89 4.27
C MET A 1 -6.98 2.45 3.82
N SER A 2 -6.19 1.53 4.41
CA SER A 2 -6.32 0.10 4.10
C SER A 2 -7.39 -0.59 4.97
N THR A 3 -7.91 -1.73 4.51
CA THR A 3 -8.42 -2.75 5.43
C THR A 3 -7.24 -3.24 6.29
N GLY A 4 -7.45 -3.54 7.57
CA GLY A 4 -6.43 -4.25 8.34
C GLY A 4 -6.28 -5.68 7.80
N ALA A 5 -5.08 -6.25 7.84
CA ALA A 5 -4.85 -7.64 7.45
C ALA A 5 -3.89 -8.33 8.41
N ILE A 6 -4.17 -9.57 8.78
CA ILE A 6 -3.28 -10.36 9.62
C ILE A 6 -2.07 -10.81 8.80
N VAL A 7 -0.88 -10.64 9.38
CA VAL A 7 0.38 -11.06 8.77
C VAL A 7 0.93 -12.31 9.45
N SER A 8 1.59 -13.16 8.68
CA SER A 8 2.16 -14.42 9.14
C SER A 8 3.40 -14.24 10.02
N ASP A 9 4.20 -13.21 9.75
CA ASP A 9 5.36 -12.81 10.56
C ASP A 9 5.37 -11.29 10.80
N PRO A 10 4.85 -10.84 11.96
CA PRO A 10 4.81 -9.42 12.30
C PRO A 10 6.18 -8.74 12.38
N GLN A 11 7.24 -9.47 12.71
CA GLN A 11 8.59 -8.90 12.80
C GLN A 11 9.21 -8.74 11.42
N ALA A 12 9.03 -9.72 10.53
CA ALA A 12 9.47 -9.61 9.14
C ALA A 12 8.75 -8.46 8.43
N VAL A 13 7.43 -8.31 8.61
CA VAL A 13 6.68 -7.20 8.01
C VAL A 13 7.12 -5.84 8.55
N ARG A 14 7.43 -5.73 9.86
CA ARG A 14 8.00 -4.48 10.41
C ARG A 14 9.34 -4.13 9.74
N GLN A 15 10.23 -5.11 9.60
CA GLN A 15 11.51 -4.90 8.92
C GLN A 15 11.33 -4.54 7.45
N LEU A 16 10.39 -5.19 6.76
CA LEU A 16 10.03 -4.88 5.39
C LEU A 16 9.57 -3.43 5.27
N CYS A 17 8.60 -3.01 6.10
CA CYS A 17 8.10 -1.65 6.11
C CYS A 17 9.10 -0.62 6.66
N GLU A 18 10.21 -1.04 7.27
CA GLU A 18 11.34 -0.18 7.64
C GLU A 18 12.39 -0.06 6.52
N ASN A 19 12.63 -1.13 5.77
CA ASN A 19 13.50 -1.15 4.59
C ASN A 19 12.90 -0.37 3.42
N TYR A 20 11.58 -0.33 3.37
CA TYR A 20 10.81 0.53 2.48
C TYR A 20 10.34 1.79 3.23
N ARG A 21 10.23 2.92 2.54
CA ARG A 21 9.78 4.20 3.09
C ARG A 21 8.55 4.70 2.38
N PHE A 22 7.50 4.94 3.15
CA PHE A 22 6.16 5.24 2.65
C PHE A 22 5.93 6.75 2.47
N GLY A 23 6.99 7.51 2.13
CA GLY A 23 6.94 8.97 2.03
C GLY A 23 6.37 9.62 3.30
N THR A 24 5.16 10.19 3.19
CA THR A 24 4.42 10.85 4.28
C THR A 24 3.31 9.99 4.90
N LEU A 25 3.17 8.74 4.47
CA LEU A 25 2.16 7.82 4.96
C LEU A 25 2.66 7.09 6.20
N ASN A 26 1.73 6.72 7.05
CA ASN A 26 2.01 5.96 8.26
C ASN A 26 1.53 4.52 8.08
N TRP A 27 2.16 3.60 8.81
CA TRP A 27 1.75 2.22 8.91
C TRP A 27 2.00 1.72 10.35
N GLU A 28 1.30 0.66 10.73
CA GLU A 28 1.49 -0.01 12.00
C GLU A 28 1.27 -1.52 11.81
N VAL A 29 2.05 -2.31 12.55
CA VAL A 29 1.76 -3.72 12.78
C VAL A 29 1.46 -3.88 14.27
N THR A 30 0.24 -4.24 14.62
CA THR A 30 -0.20 -4.36 16.02
C THR A 30 0.47 -5.53 16.75
N GLU A 31 0.28 -5.64 18.07
CA GLU A 31 0.76 -6.81 18.83
C GLU A 31 0.09 -8.12 18.40
N GLU A 32 -1.13 -8.03 17.87
CA GLU A 32 -1.89 -9.16 17.33
C GLU A 32 -1.46 -9.55 15.91
N GLY A 33 -0.53 -8.79 15.31
CA GLY A 33 -0.02 -9.04 13.97
C GLY A 33 -0.91 -8.49 12.86
N GLU A 34 -1.78 -7.53 13.15
CA GLU A 34 -2.57 -6.84 12.13
C GLU A 34 -1.76 -5.69 11.53
N LEU A 35 -1.55 -5.69 10.22
CA LEU A 35 -0.97 -4.58 9.46
C LEU A 35 -2.08 -3.61 9.04
N THR A 36 -1.89 -2.32 9.33
CA THR A 36 -2.73 -1.22 8.83
C THR A 36 -1.87 -0.14 8.18
N ILE A 37 -2.31 0.39 7.04
CA ILE A 37 -1.65 1.48 6.32
C ILE A 37 -2.61 2.69 6.19
N TRP A 38 -2.18 3.82 6.73
CA TRP A 38 -2.93 5.08 6.65
C TRP A 38 -2.55 5.87 5.40
N VAL A 39 -3.27 5.58 4.33
CA VAL A 39 -3.13 6.29 3.05
C VAL A 39 -4.07 7.50 3.01
N HIS A 40 -3.49 8.70 3.08
CA HIS A 40 -4.17 10.00 2.98
C HIS A 40 -3.79 10.81 1.74
N ASP A 41 -2.80 10.32 0.97
CA ASP A 41 -2.32 10.87 -0.31
C ASP A 41 -2.04 9.68 -1.27
N ASP A 42 -1.31 9.91 -2.36
CA ASP A 42 -0.83 8.85 -3.25
C ASP A 42 -0.01 7.78 -2.49
N PHE A 43 -0.26 6.51 -2.81
CA PHE A 43 0.45 5.38 -2.20
C PHE A 43 1.80 5.15 -2.89
N GLU A 44 2.79 5.93 -2.47
CA GLU A 44 4.15 5.87 -2.98
C GLU A 44 5.09 5.28 -1.93
N VAL A 45 5.82 4.25 -2.33
CA VAL A 45 6.82 3.58 -1.51
C VAL A 45 8.17 3.69 -2.21
N TYR A 46 9.21 3.94 -1.41
CA TYR A 46 10.59 4.16 -1.84
C TYR A 46 11.50 3.18 -1.10
N GLU A 47 12.70 2.92 -1.61
CA GLU A 47 13.72 2.23 -0.81
C GLU A 47 14.24 3.16 0.32
N ALA A 48 14.71 2.57 1.41
CA ALA A 48 15.42 3.31 2.45
C ALA A 48 16.89 3.51 2.08
N ARG A 49 17.37 4.75 2.14
CA ARG A 49 18.79 5.08 2.08
C ARG A 49 19.50 4.65 3.36
N GLU A 50 20.84 4.65 3.35
CA GLU A 50 21.68 4.36 4.53
C GLU A 50 21.36 5.23 5.76
N ASN A 51 20.85 6.45 5.55
CA ASN A 51 20.45 7.37 6.60
C ASN A 51 18.99 7.20 7.06
N GLY A 52 18.29 6.20 6.55
CA GLY A 52 16.90 5.90 6.85
C GLY A 52 15.88 6.81 6.17
N LEU A 53 16.28 7.71 5.28
CA LEU A 53 15.34 8.54 4.51
C LEU A 53 14.90 7.85 3.21
N PRO A 54 13.74 8.21 2.63
CA PRO A 54 13.31 7.72 1.33
C PRO A 54 14.32 8.04 0.22
N ASP A 55 14.60 7.07 -0.66
CA ASP A 55 15.40 7.30 -1.86
C ASP A 55 14.56 7.83 -3.03
N TYR A 56 14.36 9.15 -3.06
CA TYR A 56 13.65 9.80 -4.17
C TYR A 56 14.40 9.72 -5.52
N GLU A 57 15.70 9.45 -5.53
CA GLU A 57 16.48 9.32 -6.77
C GLU A 57 16.35 7.92 -7.38
N GLY A 58 16.20 6.89 -6.55
CA GLY A 58 15.92 5.51 -6.98
C GLY A 58 14.53 5.31 -7.58
N GLY A 59 13.57 6.18 -7.22
CA GLY A 59 12.22 6.17 -7.75
C GLY A 59 11.22 5.35 -6.91
N ILE A 60 10.00 5.22 -7.43
CA ILE A 60 8.87 4.60 -6.71
C ILE A 60 8.88 3.08 -6.95
N VAL A 61 8.89 2.32 -5.85
CA VAL A 61 8.98 0.85 -5.80
C VAL A 61 7.74 0.19 -5.18
N THR A 62 6.59 0.88 -5.21
CA THR A 62 5.32 0.40 -4.61
C THR A 62 4.94 -1.03 -4.99
N HIS A 63 5.07 -1.41 -6.26
CA HIS A 63 4.70 -2.77 -6.70
C HIS A 63 5.67 -3.85 -6.21
N GLU A 64 6.95 -3.51 -5.99
CA GLU A 64 7.96 -4.44 -5.48
C GLU A 64 7.70 -4.70 -4.00
N PHE A 65 7.52 -3.62 -3.23
CA PHE A 65 7.07 -3.70 -1.85
C PHE A 65 5.80 -4.55 -1.68
N LEU A 66 4.75 -4.30 -2.49
CA LEU A 66 3.49 -5.04 -2.38
C LEU A 66 3.64 -6.52 -2.72
N ARG A 67 4.55 -6.88 -3.64
CA ARG A 67 4.83 -8.28 -3.98
C ARG A 67 5.53 -8.99 -2.84
N GLU A 68 6.55 -8.36 -2.24
CA GLU A 68 7.20 -8.92 -1.06
C GLU A 68 6.23 -9.04 0.11
N LEU A 69 5.36 -8.06 0.31
CA LEU A 69 4.33 -8.10 1.35
C LEU A 69 3.34 -9.24 1.15
N ALA A 70 3.03 -9.61 -0.10
CA ALA A 70 2.06 -10.67 -0.42
C ALA A 70 2.47 -12.03 0.16
N ASP A 71 3.77 -12.30 0.24
CA ASP A 71 4.33 -13.52 0.83
C ASP A 71 4.22 -13.55 2.37
N HIS A 72 3.88 -12.42 2.98
CA HIS A 72 3.78 -12.26 4.43
C HIS A 72 2.35 -12.12 4.95
N LEU A 73 1.32 -12.11 4.09
CA LEU A 73 -0.06 -12.14 4.57
C LEU A 73 -0.41 -13.51 5.17
N GLY A 74 -1.34 -13.51 6.12
CA GLY A 74 -1.96 -14.74 6.62
C GLY A 74 -2.68 -15.50 5.51
N ALA A 75 -2.91 -16.79 5.72
CA ALA A 75 -3.71 -17.58 4.78
C ALA A 75 -5.14 -17.02 4.72
N ASP A 76 -5.67 -16.85 3.51
CA ASP A 76 -6.99 -16.27 3.21
C ASP A 76 -7.16 -14.80 3.66
N GLU A 77 -6.08 -14.10 4.02
CA GLU A 77 -6.10 -12.67 4.36
C GLU A 77 -6.00 -11.78 3.11
N GLU A 78 -6.69 -10.63 3.14
CA GLU A 78 -6.72 -9.65 2.07
C GLU A 78 -6.41 -8.26 2.62
N LEU A 79 -5.36 -7.64 2.08
CA LEU A 79 -5.05 -6.23 2.34
C LEU A 79 -5.54 -5.38 1.16
N ASP A 80 -6.59 -4.61 1.39
CA ASP A 80 -7.16 -3.68 0.42
C ASP A 80 -6.77 -2.26 0.77
N ILE A 81 -5.96 -1.62 -0.08
CA ILE A 81 -5.44 -0.27 0.09
C ILE A 81 -6.12 0.64 -0.93
N GLN A 82 -6.97 1.54 -0.43
CA GLN A 82 -7.55 2.59 -1.25
C GLN A 82 -6.91 3.95 -0.96
N THR A 83 -6.43 4.61 -2.02
CA THR A 83 -5.90 5.98 -1.97
C THR A 83 -7.01 6.99 -2.24
N ALA A 84 -6.92 8.17 -1.64
CA ALA A 84 -7.83 9.27 -1.91
C ALA A 84 -7.16 10.25 -2.88
N GLY A 85 -7.67 10.36 -4.11
CA GLY A 85 -7.21 11.37 -5.05
C GLY A 85 -7.73 12.75 -4.68
N PHE A 86 -6.91 13.59 -4.06
CA PHE A 86 -7.28 14.98 -3.80
C PHE A 86 -6.91 15.88 -4.98
N THR A 87 -7.90 16.39 -5.71
CA THR A 87 -7.72 17.63 -6.48
C THR A 87 -8.67 18.70 -5.97
N LYS A 88 -8.14 19.90 -5.75
CA LYS A 88 -8.86 21.07 -5.23
C LYS A 88 -10.02 21.55 -6.12
N CYS A 89 -10.34 20.93 -7.26
CA CYS A 89 -11.36 21.42 -8.20
C CYS A 89 -11.99 20.31 -9.08
N ARG A 90 -13.23 19.91 -8.75
CA ARG A 90 -14.35 19.50 -9.64
C ARG A 90 -14.22 18.35 -10.68
N PHE A 91 -13.18 17.52 -10.70
CA PHE A 91 -13.09 16.36 -11.63
C PHE A 91 -12.52 15.10 -10.94
N PRO A 92 -12.82 13.88 -11.45
CA PRO A 92 -12.82 12.67 -10.64
C PRO A 92 -11.45 12.33 -10.04
N VAL A 93 -11.56 11.81 -8.83
CA VAL A 93 -10.55 11.41 -7.87
C VAL A 93 -9.56 10.44 -8.54
N LEU A 94 -8.26 10.80 -8.62
CA LEU A 94 -7.15 9.89 -8.88
C LEU A 94 -7.02 8.91 -7.68
N ALA A 95 -8.03 8.08 -7.45
CA ALA A 95 -7.97 7.05 -6.44
C ALA A 95 -7.40 5.80 -7.08
N LYS A 96 -6.33 5.27 -6.50
CA LYS A 96 -5.84 3.94 -6.84
C LYS A 96 -6.34 2.97 -5.79
N ARG A 97 -6.59 1.74 -6.21
CA ARG A 97 -6.86 0.62 -5.30
C ARG A 97 -5.82 -0.46 -5.55
N TYR A 98 -5.20 -0.93 -4.48
CA TYR A 98 -4.31 -2.07 -4.49
C TYR A 98 -4.93 -3.15 -3.59
N VAL A 99 -5.01 -4.37 -4.09
CA VAL A 99 -5.46 -5.51 -3.30
C VAL A 99 -4.34 -6.55 -3.29
N VAL A 100 -3.91 -6.95 -2.10
CA VAL A 100 -2.90 -7.99 -1.89
C VAL A 100 -3.59 -9.18 -1.23
N ARG A 101 -3.53 -10.35 -1.88
CA ARG A 101 -4.10 -11.60 -1.38
C ARG A 101 -3.51 -12.78 -2.13
N ASP A 102 -3.49 -13.96 -1.52
CA ASP A 102 -3.08 -15.21 -2.20
C ASP A 102 -1.70 -15.14 -2.90
N GLY A 103 -0.77 -14.33 -2.39
CA GLY A 103 0.54 -14.10 -3.03
C GLY A 103 0.50 -13.23 -4.29
N GLU A 104 -0.66 -12.66 -4.63
CA GLU A 104 -0.86 -11.80 -5.80
C GLU A 104 -1.12 -10.34 -5.40
N VAL A 105 -0.80 -9.44 -6.33
CA VAL A 105 -1.07 -8.00 -6.21
C VAL A 105 -1.95 -7.56 -7.37
N LEU A 106 -3.16 -7.10 -7.06
CA LEU A 106 -4.10 -6.53 -8.00
C LEU A 106 -4.10 -5.00 -7.87
N HIS A 107 -4.16 -4.30 -8.99
CA HIS A 107 -4.15 -2.83 -9.03
C HIS A 107 -5.23 -2.32 -9.99
N THR A 108 -5.91 -1.25 -9.60
CA THR A 108 -6.86 -0.52 -10.45
C THR A 108 -6.73 0.98 -10.22
N ASP A 109 -6.77 1.72 -11.33
CA ASP A 109 -6.96 3.15 -11.33
C ASP A 109 -8.46 3.45 -11.39
N LEU A 110 -9.02 4.04 -10.33
CA LEU A 110 -10.45 4.34 -10.21
C LEU A 110 -10.85 5.63 -10.94
N SER A 111 -9.95 6.21 -11.74
CA SER A 111 -10.25 7.36 -12.60
C SER A 111 -11.06 7.00 -13.86
N SER A 112 -11.20 5.72 -14.21
CA SER A 112 -12.02 5.29 -15.34
C SER A 112 -13.51 5.32 -14.97
N LEU A 113 -14.27 6.14 -15.68
CA LEU A 113 -15.74 6.17 -15.62
C LEU A 113 -16.27 5.45 -16.86
N GLU A 114 -16.52 4.14 -16.75
CA GLU A 114 -17.31 3.44 -17.78
C GLU A 114 -18.81 3.64 -17.50
N PRO A 115 -19.64 3.92 -18.53
CA PRO A 115 -21.09 3.97 -18.37
C PRO A 115 -21.62 2.59 -17.97
N ILE A 116 -22.67 2.57 -17.15
CA ILE A 116 -23.44 1.34 -16.89
C ILE A 116 -24.32 1.12 -18.12
N ASP A 117 -24.02 0.13 -18.94
CA ASP A 117 -24.97 -0.38 -19.94
C ASP A 117 -26.04 -1.24 -19.23
N GLU A 118 -27.31 -0.94 -19.51
CA GLU A 118 -28.50 -1.69 -19.05
C GLU A 118 -28.66 -3.04 -19.77
#